data_AF-A0A2W1AKL5-F1
#
_entry.id   AF-A0A2W1AKL5-F1
#
_cell.length_a   1.000
_cell.length_b   1.000
_cell.length_c   1.000
_cell.angle_alpha   90.00
_cell.angle_beta   90.00
_cell.angle_gamma   90.00
#
_symmetry.space_group_name_H-M   'P 1'
#
loop_
_entity.id
_entity.type
_entity.pdbx_description
1 polymer ?
#
loop_
_entity_poly.entity_id
_entity_poly.type
_entity_poly.pdbx_seq_one_letter_code
_entity_poly.pdbx_strand_id
1 'polypeptide(L)' 'MAANDNENTTTQVMLVDAESGAGGSAYLDSSTNINFDPDPGNTGMVAFTYTTTDRQAIVRGGVTMMIT' A
#
# COMPACT_ATOMS: atom_id res chain seq x y z
N MET A 1 39.66 -15.54 11.29
CA MET A 1 39.14 -14.15 11.34
C MET A 1 37.69 -14.22 10.92
N ALA A 2 36.76 -14.02 11.85
CA ALA A 2 35.35 -13.84 11.51
C ALA A 2 35.16 -12.35 11.21
N ALA A 3 34.99 -11.98 9.95
CA ALA A 3 34.29 -10.74 9.61
C ALA A 3 32.83 -10.99 10.00
N ASN A 4 32.44 -10.58 11.20
CA ASN A 4 31.68 -9.35 11.42
C ASN A 4 30.50 -9.23 10.45
N ASP A 5 29.56 -10.14 10.66
CA ASP A 5 28.12 -9.93 10.47
C ASP A 5 27.74 -8.51 10.92
N ASN A 6 27.58 -7.60 9.95
CA ASN A 6 26.58 -6.54 9.95
C ASN A 6 26.54 -5.89 8.55
N GLU A 7 26.32 -6.71 7.51
CA GLU A 7 25.81 -6.14 6.26
C GLU A 7 24.38 -5.71 6.57
N ASN A 8 24.24 -4.45 7.00
CA ASN A 8 22.99 -3.74 7.15
C ASN A 8 22.31 -3.66 5.77
N THR A 9 21.80 -4.80 5.31
CA THR A 9 20.93 -4.92 4.17
C THR A 9 19.57 -4.43 4.64
N THR A 10 19.42 -3.11 4.74
CA THR A 10 18.11 -2.52 4.96
C THR A 10 17.22 -2.98 3.82
N THR A 11 16.44 -4.01 4.07
CA THR A 11 15.46 -4.57 3.16
C THR A 11 14.40 -3.49 2.92
N GLN A 12 14.52 -2.78 1.79
CA GLN A 12 13.63 -1.68 1.46
C GLN A 12 12.27 -2.25 1.06
N VAL A 13 11.24 -1.92 1.83
CA VAL A 13 9.85 -2.21 1.46
C VAL A 13 9.37 -1.12 0.49
N MET A 14 8.81 -1.54 -0.62
CA MET A 14 8.22 -0.70 -1.65
C MET A 14 6.74 -0.98 -1.75
N LEU A 15 5.96 0.08 -1.95
CA LEU A 15 4.59 -0.02 -2.41
C LEU A 15 4.60 -0.10 -3.94
N VAL A 16 3.96 -1.13 -4.49
CA VAL A 16 4.02 -1.42 -5.93
C VAL A 16 2.66 -1.39 -6.61
N ASP A 17 1.59 -1.45 -5.84
CA ASP A 17 0.24 -1.42 -6.39
C ASP A 17 -0.80 -0.94 -5.38
N ALA A 18 -1.87 -0.36 -5.90
CA ALA A 18 -3.09 -0.02 -5.19
C ALA A 18 -4.27 -0.35 -6.11
N GLU A 19 -5.20 -1.17 -5.62
CA GLU A 19 -6.38 -1.59 -6.36
C GLU A 19 -7.63 -1.01 -5.70
N SER A 20 -8.50 -0.38 -6.50
CA SER A 20 -9.78 0.15 -6.04
C SER A 20 -10.64 -0.95 -5.42
N GLY A 21 -11.26 -0.65 -4.27
CA GLY A 21 -12.26 -1.50 -3.65
C GLY A 21 -13.64 -0.85 -3.66
N ALA A 22 -14.38 -0.97 -2.57
CA ALA A 22 -15.72 -0.41 -2.47
C ALA A 22 -15.67 1.12 -2.30
N GLY A 23 -16.46 1.83 -3.10
CA GLY A 23 -16.87 3.21 -2.81
C GLY A 23 -15.89 4.31 -3.23
N GLY A 24 -14.97 4.01 -4.14
CA GLY A 24 -14.06 5.00 -4.71
C GLY A 24 -12.97 4.35 -5.54
N SER A 25 -12.12 5.19 -6.13
CA SER A 25 -10.96 4.76 -6.90
C SER A 25 -9.68 4.91 -6.09
N ALA A 26 -8.84 3.88 -6.07
CA ALA A 26 -7.50 3.93 -5.49
C ALA A 26 -6.45 3.90 -6.60
N TYR A 27 -5.39 4.68 -6.46
CA TYR A 27 -4.25 4.65 -7.37
C TYR A 27 -2.96 5.06 -6.67
N LEU A 28 -1.84 4.54 -7.19
CA LEU A 28 -0.50 4.90 -6.75
C LEU A 28 -0.02 6.13 -7.54
N ASP A 29 0.43 7.17 -6.85
CA ASP A 29 1.08 8.31 -7.49
C ASP A 29 2.57 8.09 -7.75
N SER A 30 3.19 9.03 -8.47
CA SER A 30 4.62 8.99 -8.81
C SER A 30 5.55 9.08 -7.58
N SER A 31 5.02 9.50 -6.44
CA SER A 31 5.73 9.64 -5.17
C SER A 31 5.49 8.46 -4.24
N THR A 32 4.91 7.35 -4.74
CA THR A 32 4.58 6.13 -4.00
C THR A 32 3.55 6.31 -2.88
N ASN A 33 2.63 7.28 -3.01
CA ASN A 33 1.47 7.38 -2.13
C ASN A 33 0.23 6.77 -2.78
N ILE A 34 -0.62 6.16 -1.96
CA ILE A 34 -1.97 5.76 -2.38
C ILE A 34 -2.86 6.98 -2.26
N ASN A 35 -3.44 7.40 -3.38
CA ASN A 35 -4.51 8.37 -3.41
C ASN A 35 -5.83 7.62 -3.56
N PHE A 36 -6.80 7.97 -2.71
CA PHE A 36 -8.14 7.41 -2.76
C PHE A 36 -9.13 8.55 -3.05
N ASP A 37 -9.90 8.39 -4.12
CA ASP A 37 -10.94 9.32 -4.55
C ASP A 37 -12.31 8.66 -4.33
N PRO A 38 -13.07 9.04 -3.28
CA PRO A 38 -14.40 8.50 -3.04
C PRO A 38 -15.37 8.80 -4.19
N ASP A 39 -16.27 7.87 -4.48
CA ASP A 39 -17.34 8.14 -5.43
C ASP A 39 -18.20 9.32 -4.94
N PRO A 40 -18.71 10.19 -5.84
CA PRO A 40 -19.51 11.35 -5.44
C PRO A 40 -20.72 10.97 -4.58
N GLY A 41 -20.88 11.66 -3.44
CA GLY A 41 -21.99 11.44 -2.50
C GLY A 41 -21.89 10.15 -1.67
N ASN A 42 -20.77 9.44 -1.76
CA ASN A 42 -20.58 8.24 -0.97
C ASN A 42 -20.43 8.58 0.52
N THR A 43 -21.18 7.85 1.34
CA THR A 43 -21.13 7.93 2.81
C THR A 43 -21.12 6.50 3.34
N GLY A 44 -20.50 6.29 4.49
CA GLY A 44 -20.32 4.96 5.04
C GLY A 44 -18.97 4.33 4.68
N MET A 45 -18.92 3.00 4.73
CA MET A 45 -17.67 2.25 4.66
C MET A 45 -17.17 2.12 3.22
N VAL A 46 -15.91 2.49 3.00
CA VAL A 46 -15.18 2.33 1.74
C VAL A 46 -13.91 1.51 1.95
N ALA A 47 -13.36 0.96 0.88
CA ALA A 47 -12.19 0.09 0.96
C ALA A 47 -11.30 0.14 -0.29
N PHE A 48 -10.03 -0.20 -0.12
CA PHE A 48 -9.09 -0.52 -1.21
C PHE A 48 -8.05 -1.54 -0.73
N THR A 49 -7.35 -2.18 -1.67
CA THR A 49 -6.23 -3.09 -1.39
C THR A 49 -4.92 -2.50 -1.88
N TYR A 50 -3.82 -2.91 -1.25
CA TYR A 50 -2.48 -2.49 -1.63
C TYR A 50 -1.50 -3.65 -1.61
N THR A 51 -0.46 -3.56 -2.45
CA THR A 51 0.59 -4.57 -2.53
C THR A 51 1.94 -3.95 -2.20
N THR A 52 2.65 -4.55 -1.25
CA THR A 52 4.04 -4.21 -0.92
C THR A 52 4.99 -5.36 -1.24
N THR A 53 6.24 -5.02 -1.49
CA THR A 53 7.31 -6.01 -1.65
C THR A 53 8.63 -5.45 -1.15
N ASP A 54 9.47 -6.34 -0.64
CA ASP A 54 10.86 -6.04 -0.33
C ASP A 54 11.85 -6.65 -1.34
N ARG A 55 11.34 -7.03 -2.52
CA ARG A 55 12.02 -7.79 -3.59
C ARG A 55 12.29 -9.27 -3.27
N GLN A 56 11.92 -9.75 -2.09
CA GLN A 56 11.98 -11.17 -1.74
C GLN A 56 10.57 -11.75 -1.57
N ALA A 57 9.68 -11.03 -0.90
CA ALA A 57 8.29 -11.40 -0.67
C ALA A 57 7.33 -10.34 -1.20
N ILE A 58 6.10 -10.78 -1.52
CA ILE A 58 4.98 -9.92 -1.88
C ILE A 58 3.91 -10.09 -0.80
N VAL A 59 3.43 -8.98 -0.24
CA VAL A 59 2.38 -8.96 0.78
C VAL A 59 1.25 -8.05 0.32
N ARG A 60 0.02 -8.45 0.61
CA ARG A 60 -1.19 -7.69 0.30
C ARG A 60 -1.91 -7.28 1.57
N GLY A 61 -2.32 -6.02 1.64
CA GLY A 61 -3.11 -5.46 2.73
C GLY A 61 -4.42 -4.87 2.23
N GLY A 62 -5.41 -4.81 3.12
CA GLY A 62 -6.68 -4.13 2.88
C GLY A 62 -6.82 -2.93 3.82
N VAL A 63 -7.37 -1.84 3.31
CA VAL A 63 -7.76 -0.66 4.09
C VAL A 63 -9.27 -0.53 4.02
N THR A 64 -9.91 -0.36 5.17
CA THR A 64 -11.33 -0.01 5.30
C THR A 64 -11.44 1.28 6.09
N MET A 65 -12.21 2.24 5.59
CA MET A 65 -12.40 3.54 6.24
C MET A 65 -13.86 3.98 6.16
N MET A 66 -14.27 4.88 7.05
CA MET A 66 -15.61 5.46 7.07
C MET A 66 -15.57 6.88 6.52
N ILE A 67 -16.48 7.18 5.59
CA ILE A 67 -16.75 8.54 5.11
C ILE A 67 -18.03 9.05 5.79
N THR A 68 -17.96 10.22 6.43
CA THR A 68 -19.08 10.84 7.15
C THR A 68 -19.43 12.19 6.58
#